data_AF-A0A149RU79-F1
#
_entry.id   AF-A0A149RU79-F1
#
_cell.length_a   1.000
_cell.length_b   1.000
_cell.length_c   1.000
_cell.angle_alpha   90.00
_cell.angle_beta   90.00
_cell.angle_gamma   90.00
#
_symmetry.space_group_name_H-M   'P 1'
#
loop_
_entity.id
_entity.type
_entity.pdbx_description
1 polymer ?
#
loop_
_entity_poly.entity_id
_entity_poly.type
_entity_poly.pdbx_seq_one_letter_code
_entity_poly.pdbx_strand_id
1 'polypeptide(L)'
;MKKVGLLSVLALLGLSACEVPTLQQRKVLDSMVGKSEVDVLRQFGVPTRNYDAQGHTFLAYIDNETQYSPGGGWGWDGWGGGMGGWG
;
A
#
# COMPACT_ATOMS: atom_id res chain seq x y z
N MET A 1 -13.54 12.76 -32.57
CA MET A 1 -13.38 11.32 -32.27
C MET A 1 -12.10 10.98 -31.49
N LYS A 2 -10.95 11.65 -31.73
CA LYS A 2 -9.67 11.34 -31.04
C LYS A 2 -9.68 11.49 -29.50
N LYS A 3 -10.51 12.39 -28.96
CA LYS A 3 -10.59 12.67 -27.51
C LYS A 3 -11.31 11.58 -26.69
N VAL A 4 -12.21 10.84 -27.34
CA VAL A 4 -13.00 9.77 -26.67
C VAL A 4 -12.12 8.57 -26.35
N GLY A 5 -11.25 8.16 -27.29
CA GLY A 5 -10.31 7.05 -27.06
C GLY A 5 -9.29 7.35 -25.96
N LEU A 6 -8.84 8.61 -25.83
CA LEU A 6 -7.86 9.01 -24.82
C LEU A 6 -8.44 8.98 -23.41
N LEU A 7 -9.73 9.33 -23.25
CA LEU A 7 -10.46 9.21 -21.98
C LEU A 7 -10.63 7.75 -21.54
N SER A 8 -10.91 6.84 -22.49
CA SER A 8 -11.03 5.41 -22.19
C SER A 8 -9.71 4.80 -21.72
N VAL A 9 -8.58 5.18 -22.33
CA VAL A 9 -7.25 4.70 -21.92
C VAL A 9 -6.88 5.21 -20.52
N LEU A 10 -7.17 6.49 -20.20
CA LEU A 10 -6.94 7.01 -18.85
C LEU A 10 -7.79 6.31 -17.79
N ALA A 11 -9.06 6.01 -18.11
CA ALA A 11 -9.93 5.28 -17.19
C ALA A 11 -9.41 3.86 -16.92
N LEU A 12 -8.93 3.15 -17.95
CA LEU A 12 -8.34 1.81 -17.80
C LEU A 12 -7.06 1.80 -16.95
N LEU A 13 -6.22 2.83 -17.06
CA LEU A 13 -5.02 2.97 -16.23
C LEU A 13 -5.36 3.19 -14.75
N GLY A 14 -6.42 3.95 -14.45
CA GLY A 14 -6.89 4.18 -13.08
C GLY A 14 -7.33 2.91 -12.35
N LEU A 15 -7.85 1.91 -13.06
CA LEU A 15 -8.25 0.63 -12.45
C LEU A 15 -7.06 -0.27 -12.07
N SER A 16 -5.86 0.00 -12.59
CA SER A 16 -4.67 -0.82 -12.28
C SER A 16 -4.00 -0.46 -10.95
N ALA A 17 -4.51 0.53 -10.22
CA ALA A 17 -3.99 0.97 -8.93
C ALA A 17 -4.50 0.13 -7.73
N CYS A 18 -5.03 -1.08 -7.96
CA CYS A 18 -5.32 -1.99 -6.86
C CYS A 18 -4.01 -2.34 -6.14
N GLU A 19 -3.89 -1.93 -4.88
CA GLU A 19 -2.75 -2.23 -4.04
C GLU A 19 -2.72 -3.73 -3.70
N VAL A 20 -1.82 -4.46 -4.35
CA VAL A 20 -1.61 -5.89 -4.14
C VAL A 20 -0.38 -6.08 -3.26
N PRO A 21 -0.40 -7.02 -2.29
CA PRO A 21 0.78 -7.34 -1.48
C PRO A 21 1.99 -7.64 -2.37
N THR A 22 3.16 -7.19 -1.94
CA THR A 22 4.40 -7.47 -2.68
C THR A 22 4.65 -8.98 -2.77
N LEU A 23 5.33 -9.44 -3.83
CA LEU A 23 5.65 -10.86 -4.02
C LEU A 23 6.45 -11.43 -2.85
N GLN A 24 7.30 -10.61 -2.24
CA GLN A 24 8.10 -10.95 -1.07
C GLN A 24 7.21 -11.17 0.15
N GLN A 25 6.29 -10.24 0.43
CA GLN A 25 5.34 -10.37 1.53
C GLN A 25 4.48 -11.63 1.39
N ARG A 26 4.03 -11.92 0.16
CA ARG A 26 3.27 -13.14 -0.11
C ARG A 26 4.06 -14.41 0.19
N LYS A 27 5.32 -14.50 -0.23
CA LYS A 27 6.19 -15.65 0.08
C LYS A 27 6.42 -15.85 1.58
N VAL A 28 6.58 -14.76 2.33
CA VAL A 28 6.73 -14.83 3.79
C VAL A 28 5.45 -15.39 4.43
N LEU A 29 4.29 -14.88 4.03
CA LEU A 29 2.99 -15.38 4.53
C LEU A 29 2.77 -16.86 4.16
N ASP A 30 3.05 -17.24 2.91
CA ASP A 30 2.93 -18.62 2.44
C ASP A 30 3.85 -19.58 3.21
N SER A 31 5.03 -19.13 3.64
CA SER A 31 5.98 -19.94 4.41
C SER A 31 5.49 -20.33 5.81
N MET A 32 4.43 -19.67 6.30
CA MET A 32 3.86 -19.89 7.61
C MET A 32 2.73 -20.93 7.61
N VAL A 33 2.28 -21.37 6.44
CA VAL A 33 1.26 -22.41 6.34
C VAL A 33 1.78 -23.72 6.94
N GLY A 34 1.03 -24.28 7.89
CA GLY A 34 1.40 -25.50 8.62
C GLY A 34 2.37 -25.29 9.79
N LYS A 35 2.80 -24.05 10.07
CA LYS A 35 3.55 -23.72 11.29
C LYS A 35 2.62 -23.62 12.50
N SER A 36 3.18 -23.80 13.70
CA SER A 36 2.44 -23.59 14.94
C SER A 36 2.19 -22.10 15.17
N GLU A 37 1.15 -21.76 15.94
CA GLU A 37 0.90 -20.36 16.34
C GLU A 37 2.10 -19.74 17.05
N VAL A 38 2.81 -20.52 17.89
CA VAL A 38 4.03 -20.05 18.58
C VAL A 38 5.13 -19.66 17.59
N ASP A 39 5.28 -20.39 16.49
CA ASP A 39 6.25 -20.04 15.45
C ASP A 39 5.83 -18.76 14.70
N VAL A 40 4.53 -18.54 14.51
CA VAL A 40 3.98 -17.28 13.96
C VAL A 40 4.29 -16.11 14.88
N LEU A 41 4.05 -16.25 16.17
CA LEU A 41 4.35 -15.22 17.17
C LEU A 41 5.85 -14.92 17.28
N ARG A 42 6.72 -15.93 17.12
CA ARG A 42 8.17 -15.72 17.08
C ARG A 42 8.62 -14.94 15.85
N GLN A 43 7.96 -15.15 14.71
CA GLN A 43 8.33 -14.52 13.44
C GLN A 43 7.81 -13.08 13.32
N PHE A 44 6.56 -12.83 13.73
CA PHE A 44 5.90 -11.53 13.54
C PHE A 44 5.71 -10.73 14.84
N GLY A 45 5.99 -11.32 15.99
CA GLY A 45 5.77 -10.70 17.30
C GLY A 45 4.34 -10.83 17.80
N VAL A 46 3.96 -9.95 18.73
CA VAL A 46 2.61 -9.93 19.33
C VAL A 46 1.64 -9.26 18.35
N PRO A 47 0.50 -9.88 18.02
CA PRO A 47 -0.48 -9.31 17.10
C PRO A 47 -1.13 -8.06 17.67
N THR A 48 -1.55 -7.14 16.79
CA THR A 48 -2.28 -5.94 17.18
C THR A 48 -3.67 -6.30 17.72
N ARG A 49 -4.29 -7.33 17.13
CA ARG A 49 -5.60 -7.85 17.52
C ARG A 49 -5.67 -9.35 17.27
N ASN A 50 -6.48 -10.05 18.07
CA ASN A 50 -6.91 -11.40 17.79
C ASN A 50 -8.44 -11.48 17.80
N TYR A 51 -8.99 -12.43 17.05
CA TYR A 51 -10.42 -12.73 17.08
C TYR A 51 -10.68 -14.19 16.71
N ASP A 52 -11.70 -14.76 17.33
CA ASP A 52 -12.13 -16.12 17.06
C ASP A 52 -13.36 -16.12 16.16
N ALA A 53 -13.30 -16.85 15.06
CA ALA A 53 -14.42 -17.01 14.15
C ALA A 53 -14.40 -18.41 13.51
N GLN A 54 -15.57 -19.05 13.44
CA GLN A 54 -15.73 -20.36 12.78
C GLN A 54 -14.76 -21.45 13.30
N GLY A 55 -14.41 -21.41 14.59
CA GLY A 55 -13.46 -22.36 15.19
C GLY A 55 -11.99 -22.08 14.87
N HIS A 56 -11.67 -20.91 14.32
CA HIS A 56 -10.32 -20.47 14.04
C HIS A 56 -9.99 -19.19 14.81
N THR A 57 -8.77 -19.13 15.34
CA THR A 57 -8.19 -17.91 15.91
C THR A 57 -7.40 -17.18 14.82
N PHE A 58 -7.73 -15.91 14.61
CA PHE A 58 -7.06 -15.05 13.64
C PHE A 58 -6.13 -14.09 14.35
N LEU A 59 -4.86 -14.04 13.93
CA LEU A 59 -3.88 -13.08 14.40
C LEU A 59 -3.79 -11.94 13.36
N ALA A 60 -4.14 -10.72 13.77
CA ALA A 60 -4.15 -9.56 12.89
C ALA A 60 -2.99 -8.61 13.22
N TYR A 61 -2.19 -8.32 12.19
CA TYR A 61 -1.09 -7.36 12.21
C TYR A 61 -1.46 -6.18 11.33
N ILE A 62 -1.27 -4.96 11.83
CA ILE A 62 -1.48 -3.74 11.05
C ILE A 62 -0.10 -3.20 10.68
N ASP A 63 0.17 -3.11 9.38
CA ASP A 63 1.34 -2.42 8.84
C ASP A 63 0.89 -1.05 8.32
N ASN A 64 1.36 0.02 8.96
CA ASN A 64 1.00 1.39 8.61
C ASN A 64 2.16 2.03 7.84
N GLU A 65 2.16 1.87 6.51
CA GLU A 65 3.10 2.57 5.65
C GLU A 65 2.58 4.00 5.40
N THR A 66 3.23 4.99 6.01
CA THR A 66 2.90 6.40 5.77
C THR A 66 3.68 6.85 4.55
N GLN A 67 3.13 6.65 3.35
CA GLN A 67 3.80 7.04 2.12
C GLN A 67 3.71 8.55 1.91
N TYR A 68 4.74 9.28 2.38
CA TYR A 68 4.94 10.67 2.01
C TYR A 68 5.40 10.72 0.56
N SER A 69 4.46 10.93 -0.36
CA SER A 69 4.81 11.38 -1.70
C SER A 69 5.27 12.84 -1.58
N PRO A 70 6.53 13.18 -1.85
CA PRO A 70 6.90 14.57 -2.07
C PRO A 70 6.08 14.98 -3.30
N GLY A 71 4.99 15.70 -3.07
CA GLY A 71 4.09 16.16 -4.12
C GLY A 71 4.96 16.74 -5.23
N GLY A 72 4.94 16.07 -6.38
CA GLY A 72 5.71 16.48 -7.54
C GLY A 72 5.40 17.94 -7.77
N GLY A 73 6.41 18.78 -7.53
CA GLY A 73 6.32 20.18 -7.87
C GLY A 73 5.98 20.22 -9.35
N TRP A 74 4.82 20.75 -9.69
CA TRP A 74 4.62 21.38 -10.98
C TRP A 74 5.43 22.68 -10.94
N GLY A 75 6.74 22.53 -10.79
CA GLY A 75 7.72 23.57 -11.01
C GLY A 75 7.68 23.85 -12.50
N TRP A 76 6.81 24.77 -12.85
CA TRP A 76 6.85 25.46 -14.12
C TRP A 76 8.20 26.20 -14.15
N ASP A 77 9.26 25.51 -14.59
CA ASP A 77 10.61 26.04 -14.78
C ASP A 77 10.64 27.02 -15.96
N GLY A 78 9.90 28.10 -15.81
CA GLY A 78 9.86 29.18 -16.75
C GLY A 78 8.67 30.05 -16.44
N TRP A 79 8.90 31.31 -16.10
CA TRP A 79 7.91 32.37 -15.92
C TRP A 79 7.33 32.52 -14.51
N GLY A 80 8.00 33.37 -13.73
CA GLY A 80 7.33 34.13 -12.66
C GLY A 80 8.13 34.18 -11.38
N GLY A 81 9.16 35.03 -11.34
CA GLY A 81 9.82 35.37 -10.09
C GLY A 81 8.82 35.87 -9.04
N GLY A 82 8.99 35.45 -7.79
CA GLY A 82 8.10 35.86 -6.73
C GLY A 82 8.40 35.20 -5.39
N MET A 83 9.43 35.72 -4.74
CA MET A 83 9.58 35.87 -3.28
C MET A 83 9.28 34.66 -2.37
N GLY A 84 10.34 34.16 -1.74
CA GLY A 84 10.22 33.32 -0.55
C GLY A 84 9.49 34.00 0.62
N GLY A 85 8.91 33.16 1.46
CA GLY A 85 8.11 33.46 2.65
C GLY A 85 6.99 32.41 2.70
N TRP A 86 6.69 31.69 3.76
CA TRP A 86 6.83 31.89 5.21
C TRP A 86 7.04 30.49 5.83
N GLY A 87 7.75 30.31 6.93
CA GLY A 87 7.23 30.56 8.28
C GLY A 87 6.56 29.30 8.79
#